data_AF-A0A8J3D8S2-F1
#
_entry.id   AF-A0A8J3D8S2-F1
#
_cell.length_a   1.000
_cell.length_b   1.000
_cell.length_c   1.000
_cell.angle_alpha   90.00
_cell.angle_beta   90.00
_cell.angle_gamma   90.00
#
_symmetry.space_group_name_H-M   'P 1'
#
loop_
_entity.id
_entity.type
_entity.pdbx_description
1 polymer ?
#
loop_
_entity_poly.entity_id
_entity_poly.type
_entity_poly.pdbx_seq_one_letter_code
_entity_poly.pdbx_strand_id
1 'polypeptide(L)'
;MTYLSTEPRITGYWKDICYPIESVWLSDLLPDYDIIATDRQQLVVGHIPGGRKTLFGIQSADYTIVPNAAIQEVIDELISEYQLVIKHTITGEFSICIVLPATVQIGGESIHRSLTLTNSYNGKTPFSIQGQSLTSLLDPTTRLGSSLYRNLCQNGLMGWADPFADLTEYESWLGQWAGGRRKKQPPTSTVAPKRTRQIRSEIRNIHHSALTIELFQEHLRDLIAEHLAAEYTLTTRVYDHFQKTVPTKADDTILKELPIPAQLAKQARERLRLEEQMLEAKLSYWLLYNAVNYALFTARSSLTFNDRYRLDERVFHQLAAHSFN
;
A
#
# COMPACT_ATOMS: atom_id res chain seq x y z
N MET A 1 -21.58 -10.20 9.12
CA MET A 1 -20.16 -10.07 9.52
C MET A 1 -19.99 -8.73 10.21
N THR A 2 -19.72 -8.71 11.52
CA THR A 2 -19.45 -7.48 12.25
C THR A 2 -18.03 -7.03 11.88
N TYR A 3 -17.89 -6.00 11.06
CA TYR A 3 -16.58 -5.44 10.79
C TYR A 3 -16.09 -4.76 12.06
N LEU A 4 -15.06 -5.33 12.71
CA LEU A 4 -14.37 -4.66 13.80
C LEU A 4 -13.71 -3.42 13.23
N SER A 5 -14.24 -2.26 13.56
CA SER A 5 -13.62 -0.99 13.22
C SER A 5 -12.33 -0.87 14.02
N THR A 6 -11.20 -0.86 13.33
CA THR A 6 -9.87 -0.81 13.96
C THR A 6 -9.22 0.52 13.66
N GLU A 7 -8.57 1.07 14.68
CA GLU A 7 -7.68 2.21 14.55
C GLU A 7 -6.26 1.68 14.40
N PRO A 8 -5.55 2.01 13.31
CA PRO A 8 -4.16 1.61 13.13
C PRO A 8 -3.27 2.16 14.26
N ARG A 9 -2.44 1.29 14.83
CA ARG A 9 -1.35 1.66 15.74
C ARG A 9 -0.09 1.95 14.94
N ILE A 10 0.72 2.89 15.40
CA ILE A 10 1.96 3.29 14.75
C ILE A 10 3.15 2.83 15.58
N THR A 11 4.15 2.23 14.93
CA THR A 11 5.45 1.92 15.53
C THR A 11 6.59 2.16 14.53
N GLY A 12 7.78 2.43 15.05
CA GLY A 12 9.03 2.49 14.28
C GLY A 12 9.98 1.32 14.56
N TYR A 13 9.50 0.21 15.13
CA TYR A 13 10.34 -0.92 15.52
C TYR A 13 9.82 -2.25 14.97
N TRP A 14 10.69 -3.01 14.31
CA TRP A 14 10.36 -4.35 13.79
C TRP A 14 9.90 -5.32 14.87
N LYS A 15 10.49 -5.26 16.06
CA LYS A 15 10.16 -6.15 17.20
C LYS A 15 8.67 -6.13 17.58
N ASP A 16 7.95 -5.06 17.26
CA ASP A 16 6.53 -4.92 17.58
C ASP A 16 5.63 -5.71 16.60
N ILE A 17 6.15 -6.10 15.43
CA ILE A 17 5.41 -6.85 14.39
C ILE A 17 6.10 -8.16 13.95
N CYS A 18 7.38 -8.35 14.28
CA CYS A 18 8.19 -9.55 14.03
C CYS A 18 8.10 -10.53 15.19
N TYR A 19 6.88 -10.88 15.59
CA TYR A 19 6.62 -11.91 16.58
C TYR A 19 6.45 -13.29 15.91
N PRO A 20 6.69 -14.40 16.64
CA PRO A 20 6.52 -15.75 16.10
C PRO A 20 5.09 -15.97 15.58
N ILE A 21 5.00 -16.50 14.35
CA ILE A 21 3.75 -16.80 13.65
C ILE A 21 3.87 -18.22 13.08
N GLU A 22 2.82 -19.03 13.23
CA GLU A 22 2.80 -20.43 12.78
C GLU A 22 1.44 -20.80 12.17
N SER A 23 1.46 -21.75 11.23
CA SER A 23 0.27 -22.47 10.78
C SER A 23 0.07 -23.70 11.66
N VAL A 24 -1.10 -23.80 12.29
CA VAL A 24 -1.49 -24.96 13.11
C VAL A 24 -2.70 -25.62 12.48
N TRP A 25 -2.71 -26.96 12.36
CA TRP A 25 -3.88 -27.65 11.85
C TRP A 25 -5.07 -27.50 12.82
N LEU A 26 -6.25 -27.24 12.27
CA LEU A 26 -7.47 -27.13 13.06
C LEU A 26 -7.76 -28.43 13.82
N SER A 27 -7.41 -29.58 13.24
CA SER A 27 -7.53 -30.91 13.86
C SER A 27 -6.70 -31.04 15.13
N ASP A 28 -5.52 -30.43 15.17
CA ASP A 28 -4.63 -30.52 16.33
C ASP A 28 -5.18 -29.72 17.52
N LEU A 29 -6.00 -28.70 17.24
CA LEU A 29 -6.63 -27.86 18.25
C LEU A 29 -8.03 -28.33 18.66
N LEU A 30 -8.67 -29.19 17.87
CA LEU A 30 -10.00 -29.75 18.11
C LEU A 30 -9.97 -31.28 17.97
N PRO A 31 -9.18 -32.00 18.79
CA PRO A 31 -8.93 -33.43 18.61
C PRO A 31 -10.19 -34.32 18.77
N ASP A 32 -11.20 -33.82 19.47
CA ASP A 32 -12.45 -34.55 19.75
C ASP A 32 -13.56 -34.31 18.71
N TYR A 33 -13.25 -33.60 17.61
CA TYR A 33 -14.21 -33.24 16.57
C TYR A 33 -13.80 -33.80 15.21
N ASP A 34 -14.77 -34.41 14.51
CA ASP A 34 -14.59 -34.78 13.10
C ASP A 34 -14.69 -33.53 12.22
N ILE A 35 -13.55 -33.07 11.71
CA ILE A 35 -13.49 -31.94 10.77
C ILE A 35 -13.80 -32.47 9.36
N ILE A 36 -15.03 -32.27 8.91
CA ILE A 36 -15.46 -32.62 7.55
C ILE A 36 -14.84 -31.65 6.53
N ALA A 37 -14.38 -32.17 5.40
CA ALA A 37 -13.69 -31.47 4.30
C ALA A 37 -14.07 -29.98 4.14
N THR A 38 -13.32 -29.13 4.83
CA THR A 38 -13.40 -27.66 4.76
C THR A 38 -12.17 -27.17 4.01
N ASP A 39 -12.34 -26.18 3.11
CA ASP A 39 -11.21 -25.48 2.48
C ASP A 39 -10.35 -24.73 3.50
N ARG A 40 -10.82 -24.55 4.74
CA ARG A 40 -10.12 -23.89 5.84
C ARG A 40 -9.71 -24.91 6.88
N GLN A 41 -8.43 -25.28 6.84
CA GLN A 41 -7.87 -26.40 7.61
C GLN A 41 -6.75 -25.96 8.53
N GLN A 42 -6.16 -24.78 8.30
CA GLN A 42 -5.07 -24.24 9.10
C GLN A 42 -5.48 -22.95 9.80
N LEU A 43 -4.99 -22.79 11.02
CA LEU A 43 -5.10 -21.59 11.83
C LEU A 43 -3.77 -20.84 11.80
N VAL A 44 -3.84 -19.54 11.54
CA VAL A 44 -2.68 -18.65 11.64
C VAL A 44 -2.58 -18.16 13.09
N VAL A 45 -1.59 -18.66 13.82
CA VAL A 45 -1.42 -18.43 15.27
C VAL A 45 -0.19 -17.57 15.52
N GLY A 46 -0.37 -16.40 16.14
CA GLY A 46 0.76 -15.54 16.50
C GLY A 46 0.94 -15.37 18.01
N HIS A 47 2.21 -15.15 18.38
CA HIS A 47 2.67 -15.05 19.76
C HIS A 47 3.08 -13.61 20.08
N ILE A 48 2.09 -12.73 20.22
CA ILE A 48 2.32 -11.30 20.51
C ILE A 48 3.00 -11.16 21.88
N PRO A 49 4.10 -10.39 22.02
CA PRO A 49 4.78 -10.19 23.29
C PRO A 49 3.83 -9.66 24.39
N GLY A 50 3.86 -10.29 25.57
CA GLY A 50 2.98 -9.94 26.70
C GLY A 50 1.50 -10.29 26.48
N GLY A 51 1.16 -10.93 25.37
CA GLY A 51 -0.20 -11.35 25.03
C GLY A 51 -0.43 -12.86 25.15
N ARG A 52 -1.66 -13.28 24.86
CA ARG A 52 -2.01 -14.69 24.65
C ARG A 52 -1.78 -15.08 23.19
N LYS A 53 -1.65 -16.38 22.92
CA LYS A 53 -1.71 -16.91 21.55
C LYS A 53 -2.96 -16.36 20.86
N THR A 54 -2.77 -15.71 19.73
CA THR A 54 -3.84 -15.01 19.01
C THR A 54 -4.07 -15.69 17.67
N LEU A 55 -5.32 -16.05 17.39
CA LEU A 55 -5.74 -16.59 16.10
C LEU A 55 -6.05 -15.42 15.17
N PHE A 56 -5.25 -15.23 14.13
CA PHE A 56 -5.42 -14.15 13.16
C PHE A 56 -6.35 -14.51 12.01
N GLY A 57 -6.37 -15.78 11.61
CA GLY A 57 -7.20 -16.24 10.51
C GLY A 57 -7.27 -17.75 10.42
N ILE A 58 -8.23 -18.22 9.60
CA ILE A 58 -8.36 -19.63 9.22
C ILE A 58 -8.19 -19.69 7.71
N GLN A 59 -7.24 -20.49 7.24
CA GLN A 59 -6.78 -20.54 5.86
C GLN A 59 -6.78 -21.97 5.33
N SER A 60 -6.59 -22.11 4.03
CA SER A 60 -6.41 -23.41 3.39
C SER A 60 -5.10 -24.07 3.79
N ALA A 61 -5.03 -25.39 3.58
CA ALA A 61 -3.83 -26.18 3.84
C ALA A 61 -2.60 -25.67 3.05
N ASP A 62 -2.85 -25.10 1.87
CA ASP A 62 -1.83 -24.60 0.94
C ASP A 62 -1.49 -23.11 1.16
N TYR A 63 -2.02 -22.49 2.22
CA TYR A 63 -1.74 -21.09 2.49
C TYR A 63 -0.34 -20.91 3.09
N THR A 64 0.52 -20.19 2.38
CA THR A 64 1.84 -19.80 2.88
C THR A 64 1.73 -18.47 3.64
N ILE A 65 1.97 -18.50 4.96
CA ILE A 65 2.15 -17.30 5.77
C ILE A 65 3.52 -16.70 5.47
N VAL A 66 3.61 -15.39 5.23
CA VAL A 66 4.88 -14.65 5.12
C VAL A 66 5.16 -13.93 6.44
N PRO A 67 6.12 -14.40 7.27
CA PRO A 67 6.48 -13.70 8.50
C PRO A 67 7.08 -12.33 8.21
N ASN A 68 6.74 -11.32 9.02
CA ASN A 68 7.35 -9.99 8.90
C ASN A 68 8.88 -10.02 9.10
N ALA A 69 9.41 -11.00 9.84
CA ALA A 69 10.85 -11.23 9.97
C ALA A 69 11.51 -11.51 8.62
N ALA A 70 10.86 -12.28 7.74
CA ALA A 70 11.40 -12.57 6.40
C ALA A 70 11.48 -11.30 5.52
N ILE A 71 10.54 -10.36 5.70
CA ILE A 71 10.57 -9.05 5.06
C ILE A 71 11.73 -8.22 5.64
N GLN A 72 11.83 -8.16 6.97
CA GLN A 72 12.87 -7.43 7.68
C GLN A 72 14.27 -7.86 7.21
N GLU A 73 14.54 -9.17 7.15
CA GLU A 73 15.84 -9.72 6.73
C GLU A 73 16.26 -9.19 5.35
N VAL A 74 15.34 -9.13 4.39
CA VAL A 74 15.62 -8.60 3.05
C VAL A 74 15.84 -7.09 3.06
N ILE A 75 15.09 -6.35 3.89
CA ILE A 75 15.27 -4.90 4.04
C ILE A 75 16.64 -4.59 4.67
N ASP A 76 16.99 -5.26 5.76
CA ASP A 76 18.25 -5.06 6.48
C ASP A 76 19.46 -5.50 5.64
N GLU A 77 19.29 -6.46 4.73
CA GLU A 77 20.31 -6.87 3.76
C GLU A 77 20.59 -5.80 2.69
N LEU A 78 19.54 -5.15 2.17
CA LEU A 78 19.66 -4.25 1.01
C LEU A 78 19.77 -2.76 1.37
N ILE A 79 19.28 -2.34 2.53
CA ILE A 79 19.14 -0.94 2.91
C ILE A 79 19.79 -0.73 4.28
N SER A 80 21.01 -0.18 4.27
CA SER A 80 21.78 0.06 5.49
C SER A 80 21.23 1.16 6.38
N GLU A 81 20.52 2.14 5.79
CA GLU A 81 19.96 3.30 6.49
C GLU A 81 18.53 3.54 6.03
N TYR A 82 17.58 3.38 6.96
CA TYR A 82 16.18 3.73 6.74
C TYR A 82 15.50 4.12 8.06
N GLN A 83 14.46 4.92 7.95
CA GLN A 83 13.49 5.10 9.02
C GLN A 83 12.31 4.15 8.80
N LEU A 84 11.91 3.45 9.84
CA LEU A 84 10.79 2.52 9.82
C LEU A 84 9.52 3.21 10.32
N VAL A 85 8.42 3.10 9.57
CA VAL A 85 7.11 3.58 9.98
C VAL A 85 6.07 2.52 9.64
N ILE A 86 5.51 1.91 10.66
CA ILE A 86 4.58 0.80 10.50
C ILE A 86 3.23 1.19 11.07
N LYS A 87 2.18 1.04 10.25
CA LYS A 87 0.79 1.12 10.67
C LYS A 87 0.24 -0.30 10.74
N HIS A 88 -0.22 -0.73 11.91
CA HIS A 88 -0.72 -2.09 12.07
C HIS A 88 -1.99 -2.16 12.90
N THR A 89 -2.79 -3.19 12.68
CA THR A 89 -4.06 -3.40 13.41
C THR A 89 -3.93 -4.56 14.38
N ILE A 90 -4.84 -4.60 15.36
CA ILE A 90 -4.98 -5.76 16.26
C ILE A 90 -5.44 -7.03 15.53
N THR A 91 -5.97 -6.90 14.31
CA THR A 91 -6.41 -8.01 13.46
C THR A 91 -5.30 -8.57 12.59
N GLY A 92 -4.04 -8.15 12.79
CA GLY A 92 -2.87 -8.69 12.09
C GLY A 92 -2.71 -8.18 10.67
N GLU A 93 -3.13 -6.95 10.38
CA GLU A 93 -2.80 -6.27 9.12
C GLU A 93 -1.67 -5.27 9.34
N PHE A 94 -0.78 -5.15 8.36
CA PHE A 94 0.42 -4.33 8.43
C PHE A 94 0.58 -3.52 7.15
N SER A 95 0.82 -2.22 7.31
CA SER A 95 1.34 -1.31 6.29
C SER A 95 2.72 -0.86 6.77
N ILE A 96 3.76 -1.38 6.12
CA ILE A 96 5.17 -1.21 6.48
C ILE A 96 5.77 -0.21 5.51
N CYS A 97 6.12 0.97 5.99
CA CYS A 97 6.76 2.01 5.20
C CYS A 97 8.25 2.11 5.60
N ILE A 98 9.11 1.81 4.65
CA ILE A 98 10.57 1.97 4.75
C ILE A 98 10.91 3.31 4.12
N VAL A 99 11.26 4.28 4.95
CA VAL A 99 11.57 5.65 4.52
C VAL A 99 13.07 5.75 4.25
N LEU A 100 13.43 6.13 3.03
CA LEU A 100 14.80 6.20 2.54
C LEU A 100 15.38 7.61 2.76
N PRO A 101 16.71 7.75 2.91
CA PRO A 101 17.35 9.05 3.08
C PRO A 101 17.24 9.94 1.83
N ALA A 102 17.10 9.34 0.65
CA ALA A 102 16.94 10.08 -0.60
C ALA A 102 15.65 10.92 -0.58
N THR A 103 15.77 12.21 -0.90
CA THR A 103 14.64 13.15 -0.92
C THR A 103 14.28 13.60 -2.33
N VAL A 104 13.02 13.96 -2.51
CA VAL A 104 12.44 14.60 -3.69
C VAL A 104 11.87 15.95 -3.26
N GLN A 105 12.01 16.97 -4.09
CA GLN A 105 11.36 18.26 -3.87
C GLN A 105 10.00 18.25 -4.57
N ILE A 106 8.93 18.54 -3.82
CA ILE A 106 7.59 18.81 -4.37
C ILE A 106 7.20 20.22 -3.97
N GLY A 107 7.19 21.13 -4.94
CA GLY A 107 7.07 22.56 -4.67
C GLY A 107 8.11 23.06 -3.68
N GLY A 108 7.67 23.47 -2.48
CA GLY A 108 8.53 23.94 -1.38
C GLY A 108 8.81 22.89 -0.30
N GLU A 109 8.31 21.66 -0.46
CA GLU A 109 8.46 20.59 0.54
C GLU A 109 9.48 19.54 0.09
N SER A 110 10.39 19.18 1.00
CA SER A 110 11.27 18.01 0.82
C SER A 110 10.57 16.78 1.38
N ILE A 111 10.32 15.79 0.52
CA ILE A 111 9.70 14.52 0.89
C ILE A 111 10.68 13.38 0.62
N HIS A 112 10.60 12.30 1.39
CA HIS A 112 11.52 11.17 1.26
C HIS A 112 11.03 10.19 0.20
N ARG A 113 11.94 9.50 -0.47
CA ARG A 113 11.60 8.26 -1.15
C ARG A 113 11.24 7.20 -0.10
N SER A 114 10.35 6.29 -0.45
CA SER A 114 10.01 5.18 0.41
C SER A 114 9.80 3.88 -0.37
N LEU A 115 9.66 2.80 0.38
CA LEU A 115 9.10 1.53 -0.06
C LEU A 115 7.95 1.19 0.88
N THR A 116 6.76 0.99 0.34
CA THR A 116 5.59 0.64 1.16
C THR A 116 5.13 -0.77 0.84
N LEU A 117 5.19 -1.65 1.84
CA LEU A 117 4.73 -3.03 1.77
C LEU A 117 3.45 -3.19 2.58
N THR A 118 2.53 -4.01 2.09
CA THR A 118 1.37 -4.45 2.87
C THR A 118 1.48 -5.93 3.12
N ASN A 119 1.31 -6.36 4.36
CA ASN A 119 1.25 -7.76 4.74
C ASN A 119 0.05 -8.01 5.65
N SER A 120 -0.40 -9.26 5.76
CA SER A 120 -1.47 -9.62 6.69
C SER A 120 -1.42 -11.09 7.11
N TYR A 121 -1.68 -11.33 8.38
CA TYR A 121 -1.84 -12.67 8.95
C TYR A 121 -3.30 -13.13 9.00
N ASN A 122 -4.26 -12.25 8.72
CA ASN A 122 -5.68 -12.63 8.67
C ASN A 122 -6.14 -13.13 7.29
N GLY A 123 -5.24 -13.07 6.28
CA GLY A 123 -5.46 -13.49 4.89
C GLY A 123 -6.56 -12.75 4.12
N LYS A 124 -7.09 -11.64 4.65
CA LYS A 124 -8.00 -10.75 3.88
C LYS A 124 -7.25 -9.81 2.94
N THR A 125 -6.01 -9.50 3.29
CA THR A 125 -5.17 -8.57 2.56
C THR A 125 -3.98 -9.35 1.99
N PRO A 126 -3.85 -9.47 0.66
CA PRO A 126 -2.70 -10.13 0.07
C PRO A 126 -1.43 -9.32 0.33
N PHE A 127 -0.28 -9.98 0.30
CA PHE A 127 0.99 -9.27 0.27
C PHE A 127 1.06 -8.40 -0.98
N SER A 128 1.41 -7.13 -0.79
CA SER A 128 1.57 -6.16 -1.87
C SER A 128 2.76 -5.25 -1.63
N ILE A 129 3.33 -4.77 -2.72
CA ILE A 129 4.35 -3.72 -2.70
C ILE A 129 3.78 -2.57 -3.50
N GLN A 130 3.67 -1.41 -2.86
CA GLN A 130 3.20 -0.16 -3.46
C GLN A 130 1.83 -0.30 -4.15
N GLY A 131 0.92 -1.03 -3.48
CA GLY A 131 -0.44 -1.28 -3.96
C GLY A 131 -0.56 -2.42 -4.99
N GLN A 132 0.55 -2.96 -5.50
CA GLN A 132 0.55 -4.06 -6.46
C GLN A 132 0.74 -5.39 -5.73
N SER A 133 -0.15 -6.37 -5.94
CA SER A 133 -0.01 -7.69 -5.32
C SER A 133 1.22 -8.42 -5.84
N LEU A 134 1.77 -9.33 -5.04
CA LEU A 134 2.91 -10.15 -5.47
C LEU A 134 2.65 -10.83 -6.81
N THR A 135 1.45 -11.38 -7.01
CA THR A 135 1.02 -12.03 -8.26
C THR A 135 1.09 -11.12 -9.48
N SER A 136 0.77 -9.82 -9.33
CA SER A 136 0.92 -8.84 -10.40
C SER A 136 2.38 -8.53 -10.69
N LEU A 137 3.21 -8.46 -9.65
CA LEU A 137 4.66 -8.20 -9.76
C LEU A 137 5.46 -9.37 -10.35
N LEU A 138 4.87 -10.57 -10.37
CA LEU A 138 5.41 -11.72 -11.08
C LEU A 138 5.23 -11.61 -12.61
N ASP A 139 4.35 -10.73 -13.08
CA ASP A 139 4.28 -10.42 -14.51
C ASP A 139 5.48 -9.56 -14.91
N PRO A 140 6.35 -10.02 -15.83
CA PRO A 140 7.53 -9.27 -16.25
C PRO A 140 7.21 -7.95 -16.96
N THR A 141 5.96 -7.71 -17.33
CA THR A 141 5.50 -6.43 -17.90
C THR A 141 5.14 -5.40 -16.84
N THR A 142 4.89 -5.85 -15.59
CA THR A 142 4.54 -4.96 -14.49
C THR A 142 5.80 -4.37 -13.87
N ARG A 143 5.87 -3.03 -13.83
CA ARG A 143 6.87 -2.32 -13.05
C ARG A 143 6.30 -1.91 -11.71
N LEU A 144 7.15 -2.00 -10.70
CA LEU A 144 6.87 -1.44 -9.40
C LEU A 144 6.77 0.08 -9.52
N GLY A 145 5.69 0.66 -8.99
CA GLY A 145 5.54 2.12 -8.94
C GLY A 145 6.58 2.77 -8.02
N SER A 146 6.58 4.09 -7.92
CA SER A 146 7.30 4.80 -6.84
C SER A 146 6.47 4.85 -5.56
N SER A 147 7.13 5.19 -4.46
CA SER A 147 6.43 5.66 -3.27
C SER A 147 7.29 6.69 -2.57
N LEU A 148 6.62 7.64 -1.94
CA LEU A 148 7.23 8.75 -1.24
C LEU A 148 6.67 8.78 0.19
N TYR A 149 7.36 9.44 1.09
CA TYR A 149 6.94 9.62 2.46
C TYR A 149 7.02 11.10 2.84
N ARG A 150 5.91 11.64 3.34
CA ARG A 150 5.81 13.02 3.77
C ARG A 150 5.82 13.10 5.29
N ASN A 151 6.89 13.65 5.84
CA ASN A 151 7.14 13.72 7.30
C ASN A 151 6.01 14.45 8.06
N LEU A 152 5.47 15.53 7.50
CA LEU A 152 4.44 16.37 8.14
C LEU A 152 3.19 15.57 8.54
N CYS A 153 2.80 14.61 7.70
CA CYS A 153 1.60 13.79 7.87
C CYS A 153 1.91 12.35 8.28
N GLN A 154 3.19 11.99 8.32
CA GLN A 154 3.64 10.62 8.57
C GLN A 154 2.92 9.61 7.67
N ASN A 155 2.79 9.92 6.39
CA ASN A 155 2.04 9.12 5.43
C ASN A 155 2.89 8.73 4.21
N GLY A 156 2.66 7.49 3.76
CA GLY A 156 3.20 6.99 2.51
C GLY A 156 2.28 7.41 1.36
N LEU A 157 2.88 7.98 0.33
CA LEU A 157 2.28 8.43 -0.91
C LEU A 157 2.69 7.47 -2.02
N MET A 158 1.72 7.03 -2.82
CA MET A 158 1.95 5.98 -3.81
C MET A 158 2.05 6.55 -5.22
N GLY A 159 2.89 5.91 -6.03
CA GLY A 159 3.16 6.21 -7.43
C GLY A 159 2.02 5.85 -8.38
N TRP A 160 0.80 6.34 -8.13
CA TRP A 160 -0.40 5.93 -8.88
C TRP A 160 -0.41 6.31 -10.36
N ALA A 161 0.37 7.33 -10.77
CA ALA A 161 0.54 7.69 -12.17
C ALA A 161 1.69 6.94 -12.85
N ASP A 162 2.51 6.20 -12.11
CA ASP A 162 3.72 5.57 -12.67
C ASP A 162 3.49 4.41 -13.65
N PRO A 163 2.31 3.76 -13.71
CA PRO A 163 2.00 2.83 -14.78
C PRO A 163 1.90 3.45 -16.19
N PHE A 164 1.74 4.79 -16.30
CA PHE A 164 1.62 5.49 -17.58
C PHE A 164 2.99 5.92 -18.10
N ALA A 165 3.18 5.97 -19.42
CA ALA A 165 4.47 6.30 -20.01
C ALA A 165 4.84 7.77 -19.80
N ASP A 166 3.87 8.66 -19.95
CA ASP A 166 4.05 10.10 -19.80
C ASP A 166 2.76 10.83 -19.37
N LEU A 167 2.91 12.12 -19.11
CA LEU A 167 1.83 12.99 -18.64
C LEU A 167 0.70 13.12 -19.68
N THR A 168 1.02 13.12 -20.97
CA THR A 168 0.04 13.27 -22.05
C THR A 168 -0.87 12.04 -22.13
N GLU A 169 -0.27 10.85 -22.03
CA GLU A 169 -1.02 9.59 -21.97
C GLU A 169 -1.93 9.55 -20.73
N TYR A 170 -1.39 9.98 -19.58
CA TYR A 170 -2.14 10.02 -18.32
C TYR A 170 -3.32 11.00 -18.38
N GLU A 171 -3.12 12.24 -18.85
CA GLU A 171 -4.17 13.25 -19.01
C GLU A 171 -5.28 12.79 -19.98
N SER A 172 -4.90 12.21 -21.11
CA SER A 172 -5.85 11.63 -22.08
C SER A 172 -6.70 10.52 -21.45
N TRP A 173 -6.10 9.67 -20.62
CA TRP A 173 -6.81 8.66 -19.85
C TRP A 173 -7.75 9.28 -18.81
N LEU A 174 -7.31 10.31 -18.08
CA LEU A 174 -8.13 11.02 -17.10
C LEU A 174 -9.39 11.65 -17.75
N GLY A 175 -9.26 12.22 -18.95
CA GLY A 175 -10.41 12.77 -19.70
C GLY A 175 -11.47 11.71 -20.02
N GLN A 176 -11.05 10.48 -20.40
CA GLN A 176 -11.97 9.36 -20.60
C GLN A 176 -12.57 8.84 -19.30
N TRP A 177 -11.76 8.83 -18.23
CA TRP A 177 -12.15 8.37 -16.90
C TRP A 177 -13.23 9.26 -16.29
N ALA A 178 -13.08 10.59 -16.37
CA ALA A 178 -14.06 11.57 -15.91
C ALA A 178 -15.40 11.48 -16.67
N GLY A 179 -15.36 11.12 -17.95
CA GLY A 179 -16.55 10.90 -18.80
C GLY A 179 -17.33 9.60 -18.51
N GLY A 180 -17.03 8.88 -17.42
CA GLY A 180 -17.77 7.68 -16.99
C GLY A 180 -17.48 6.42 -17.81
N ARG A 181 -16.61 6.48 -18.81
CA ARG A 181 -16.16 5.32 -19.58
C ARG A 181 -15.03 4.62 -18.82
N ARG A 182 -15.39 3.82 -17.80
CA ARG A 182 -14.43 2.98 -17.05
C ARG A 182 -13.75 1.96 -17.98
N LYS A 183 -12.63 2.33 -18.59
CA LYS A 183 -11.68 1.35 -19.12
C LYS A 183 -10.76 0.89 -17.98
N LYS A 184 -10.40 -0.39 -17.98
CA LYS A 184 -9.25 -0.90 -17.20
C LYS A 184 -8.04 -0.02 -17.55
N GLN A 185 -7.16 0.25 -16.58
CA GLN A 185 -5.85 0.87 -16.83
C GLN A 185 -5.24 0.26 -18.10
N PRO A 186 -4.71 1.08 -19.03
CA PRO A 186 -4.02 0.51 -20.17
C PRO A 186 -2.91 -0.42 -19.67
N PRO A 187 -2.70 -1.58 -20.29
CA PRO A 187 -1.50 -2.37 -20.02
C PRO A 187 -0.31 -1.47 -20.34
N THR A 188 0.58 -1.32 -19.36
CA THR A 188 1.85 -0.58 -19.41
C THR A 188 2.43 -0.52 -20.82
N SER A 189 2.37 0.65 -21.45
CA SER A 189 2.75 0.88 -22.85
C SER A 189 4.27 1.01 -23.05
N THR A 190 5.06 0.97 -21.98
CA THR A 190 6.52 0.89 -22.10
C THR A 190 6.95 -0.57 -22.18
N VAL A 191 7.48 -0.97 -23.35
CA VAL A 191 8.27 -2.18 -23.50
C VAL A 191 9.36 -2.14 -22.42
N ALA A 192 9.17 -2.92 -21.35
CA ALA A 192 10.18 -3.05 -20.33
C ALA A 192 11.45 -3.62 -20.99
N PRO A 193 12.67 -3.11 -20.66
CA PRO A 193 13.85 -3.90 -20.92
C PRO A 193 13.61 -5.25 -20.25
N LYS A 194 13.61 -6.33 -21.04
CA LYS A 194 13.33 -7.68 -20.54
C LYS A 194 14.16 -7.89 -19.27
N ARG A 195 13.50 -8.13 -18.13
CA ARG A 195 14.17 -8.72 -16.95
C ARG A 195 14.97 -9.91 -17.49
N THR A 196 16.30 -9.79 -17.45
CA THR A 196 17.21 -10.69 -18.17
C THR A 196 17.28 -12.06 -17.48
N ARG A 197 16.83 -12.14 -16.23
CA ARG A 197 16.45 -13.38 -15.59
C ARG A 197 15.10 -13.83 -16.15
N GLN A 198 15.12 -14.88 -16.96
CA GLN A 198 13.96 -15.76 -17.12
C GLN A 198 13.45 -16.09 -15.71
N ILE A 199 12.40 -15.40 -15.27
CA ILE A 199 11.54 -15.91 -14.20
C ILE A 199 11.16 -17.31 -14.68
N ARG A 200 11.69 -18.34 -14.02
CA ARG A 200 11.46 -19.74 -14.41
C ARG A 200 9.97 -19.90 -14.62
N SER A 201 9.59 -20.48 -15.76
CA SER A 201 8.19 -20.72 -16.14
C SER A 201 7.38 -21.50 -15.09
N GLU A 202 8.06 -22.08 -14.10
CA GLU A 202 7.53 -22.72 -12.89
C GLU A 202 6.75 -21.73 -12.00
N ILE A 203 7.10 -20.45 -11.99
CA ILE A 203 6.53 -19.43 -11.10
C ILE A 203 5.16 -18.91 -11.58
N ARG A 204 4.88 -19.01 -12.89
CA ARG A 204 3.59 -18.60 -13.47
C ARG A 204 2.41 -19.49 -13.05
N ASN A 205 2.71 -20.70 -12.57
CA ASN A 205 1.74 -21.67 -12.07
C ASN A 205 1.84 -21.86 -10.54
N ILE A 206 2.30 -20.84 -9.80
CA ILE A 206 2.25 -20.88 -8.34
C ILE A 206 0.79 -20.77 -7.91
N HIS A 207 0.15 -21.93 -7.75
CA HIS A 207 -0.78 -22.09 -6.63
C HIS A 207 0.00 -21.69 -5.37
N HIS A 208 -0.65 -20.97 -4.44
CA HIS A 208 -0.03 -20.50 -3.19
C HIS A 208 0.76 -21.59 -2.40
N SER A 209 0.55 -22.87 -2.72
CA SER A 209 1.29 -24.04 -2.25
C SER A 209 2.79 -24.11 -2.64
N ALA A 210 3.26 -23.35 -3.63
CA ALA A 210 4.66 -23.44 -4.11
C ALA A 210 5.58 -22.26 -3.70
N LEU A 211 5.06 -21.25 -2.99
CA LEU A 211 5.88 -20.12 -2.54
C LEU A 211 6.58 -20.46 -1.22
N THR A 212 7.82 -20.94 -1.27
CA THR A 212 8.63 -21.07 -0.04
C THR A 212 9.10 -19.69 0.43
N ILE A 213 9.47 -19.57 1.71
CA ILE A 213 9.97 -18.31 2.28
C ILE A 213 11.24 -17.85 1.56
N GLU A 214 12.11 -18.78 1.19
CA GLU A 214 13.36 -18.50 0.49
C GLU A 214 13.09 -17.91 -0.89
N LEU A 215 12.13 -18.49 -1.63
CA LEU A 215 11.72 -17.97 -2.94
C LEU A 215 11.06 -16.60 -2.82
N PHE A 216 10.21 -16.41 -1.80
CA PHE A 216 9.64 -15.10 -1.49
C PHE A 216 10.74 -14.05 -1.26
N GLN A 217 11.74 -14.36 -0.44
CA GLN A 217 12.85 -13.45 -0.14
C GLN A 217 13.71 -13.16 -1.37
N GLU A 218 14.00 -14.15 -2.22
CA GLU A 218 14.70 -13.92 -3.49
C GLU A 218 13.94 -12.93 -4.38
N HIS A 219 12.62 -13.12 -4.55
CA HIS A 219 11.81 -12.20 -5.34
C HIS A 219 11.71 -10.80 -4.72
N LEU A 220 11.57 -10.72 -3.40
CA LEU A 220 11.55 -9.45 -2.69
C LEU A 220 12.87 -8.71 -2.88
N ARG A 221 14.01 -9.40 -2.83
CA ARG A 221 15.34 -8.80 -3.09
C ARG A 221 15.42 -8.20 -4.48
N ASP A 222 15.06 -8.95 -5.50
CA ASP A 222 15.11 -8.50 -6.89
C ASP A 222 14.22 -7.26 -7.11
N LEU A 223 12.99 -7.28 -6.56
CA LEU A 223 12.05 -6.14 -6.66
C LEU A 223 12.56 -4.88 -5.96
N ILE A 224 13.16 -5.02 -4.78
CA ILE A 224 13.68 -3.89 -4.01
C ILE A 224 14.93 -3.32 -4.67
N ALA A 225 15.85 -4.18 -5.15
CA ALA A 225 17.04 -3.74 -5.86
C ALA A 225 16.68 -2.90 -7.10
N GLU A 226 15.69 -3.34 -7.87
CA GLU A 226 15.17 -2.57 -9.02
C GLU A 226 14.57 -1.23 -8.58
N HIS A 227 13.80 -1.20 -7.49
CA HIS A 227 13.20 0.03 -6.95
C HIS A 227 14.26 1.05 -6.52
N LEU A 228 15.30 0.60 -5.81
CA LEU A 228 16.38 1.45 -5.32
C LEU A 228 17.17 2.09 -6.49
N ALA A 229 17.28 1.39 -7.63
CA ALA A 229 17.92 1.90 -8.83
C ALA A 229 17.03 2.81 -9.69
N ALA A 230 15.71 2.81 -9.49
CA ALA A 230 14.77 3.58 -10.31
C ALA A 230 14.90 5.09 -10.07
N GLU A 231 14.73 5.89 -11.14
CA GLU A 231 14.71 7.35 -11.11
C GLU A 231 13.32 7.92 -10.75
N TYR A 232 13.23 9.25 -10.65
CA TYR A 232 11.99 9.98 -10.40
C TYR A 232 10.89 9.63 -11.41
N THR A 233 9.64 9.69 -10.97
CA THR A 233 8.52 9.10 -11.69
C THR A 233 7.48 10.12 -12.13
N LEU A 234 6.54 9.68 -12.97
CA LEU A 234 5.45 10.53 -13.44
C LEU A 234 4.61 11.10 -12.29
N THR A 235 4.43 10.33 -11.20
CA THR A 235 3.66 10.76 -10.05
C THR A 235 4.24 12.01 -9.37
N THR A 236 5.56 12.19 -9.33
CA THR A 236 6.15 13.40 -8.73
C THR A 236 5.77 14.64 -9.54
N ARG A 237 5.66 14.53 -10.86
CA ARG A 237 5.19 15.63 -11.74
C ARG A 237 3.73 15.97 -11.49
N VAL A 238 2.90 14.96 -11.21
CA VAL A 238 1.49 15.16 -10.82
C VAL A 238 1.39 15.84 -9.46
N TYR A 239 2.22 15.45 -8.49
CA TYR A 239 2.27 16.12 -7.19
C TYR A 239 2.74 17.58 -7.28
N ASP A 240 3.73 17.88 -8.12
CA ASP A 240 4.12 19.26 -8.41
C ASP A 240 2.98 20.07 -9.03
N HIS A 241 2.20 19.46 -9.93
CA HIS A 241 1.00 20.09 -10.49
C HIS A 241 -0.05 20.35 -9.40
N PHE A 242 -0.29 19.38 -8.51
CA PHE A 242 -1.22 19.53 -7.38
C PHE A 242 -0.82 20.64 -6.43
N GLN A 243 0.48 20.86 -6.24
CA GLN A 243 1.00 21.91 -5.38
C GLN A 243 0.74 23.30 -5.95
N LYS A 244 0.86 23.45 -7.27
CA LYS A 244 0.70 24.75 -7.98
C LYS A 244 -0.77 25.10 -8.25
N THR A 245 -1.66 24.12 -8.19
CA THR A 245 -3.06 24.27 -8.57
C THR A 245 -3.95 24.49 -7.35
N VAL A 246 -4.68 25.59 -7.36
CA VAL A 246 -5.61 25.99 -6.29
C VAL A 246 -7.04 25.61 -6.70
N PRO A 247 -7.80 24.90 -5.85
CA PRO A 247 -9.21 24.64 -6.07
C PRO A 247 -10.02 25.94 -6.23
N THR A 248 -10.94 25.98 -7.18
CA THR A 248 -11.89 27.07 -7.40
C THR A 248 -13.04 27.05 -6.38
N LYS A 249 -13.89 28.09 -6.33
CA LYS A 249 -15.07 28.07 -5.43
C LYS A 249 -16.10 26.97 -5.74
N ALA A 250 -16.11 26.45 -6.98
CA ALA A 250 -16.88 25.26 -7.32
C ALA A 250 -16.31 24.00 -6.68
N ASP A 251 -15.02 24.03 -6.33
CA ASP A 251 -14.27 22.91 -5.77
C ASP A 251 -14.32 22.81 -4.24
N ASP A 252 -14.96 23.78 -3.55
CA ASP A 252 -15.20 23.73 -2.10
C ASP A 252 -16.07 22.51 -1.70
N THR A 253 -16.74 21.86 -2.67
CA THR A 253 -17.46 20.60 -2.49
C THR A 253 -16.67 19.34 -2.84
N ILE A 254 -15.43 19.44 -3.37
CA ILE A 254 -14.67 18.26 -3.83
C ILE A 254 -14.57 17.18 -2.76
N LEU A 255 -14.31 17.54 -1.49
CA LEU A 255 -14.24 16.55 -0.40
C LEU A 255 -15.51 15.69 -0.26
N LYS A 256 -16.68 16.23 -0.62
CA LYS A 256 -17.96 15.50 -0.60
C LYS A 256 -18.15 14.62 -1.84
N GLU A 257 -17.50 14.95 -2.95
CA GLU A 257 -17.57 14.24 -4.22
C GLU A 257 -16.53 13.12 -4.32
N LEU A 258 -15.49 13.18 -3.48
CA LEU A 258 -14.49 12.13 -3.39
C LEU A 258 -15.13 10.79 -2.97
N PRO A 259 -14.59 9.65 -3.45
CA PRO A 259 -15.20 8.34 -3.29
C PRO A 259 -14.88 7.74 -1.92
N ILE A 260 -14.88 8.54 -0.86
CA ILE A 260 -14.53 8.15 0.50
C ILE A 260 -15.75 8.22 1.43
N PRO A 261 -15.83 7.40 2.49
CA PRO A 261 -16.88 7.51 3.50
C PRO A 261 -16.95 8.91 4.13
N ALA A 262 -18.16 9.40 4.41
CA ALA A 262 -18.39 10.74 4.96
C ALA A 262 -17.62 11.02 6.26
N GLN A 263 -17.42 10.00 7.10
CA GLN A 263 -16.62 10.12 8.32
C GLN A 263 -15.14 10.40 8.02
N LEU A 264 -14.57 9.76 6.99
CA LEU A 264 -13.20 10.02 6.54
C LEU A 264 -13.08 11.40 5.90
N ALA A 265 -14.07 11.82 5.11
CA ALA A 265 -14.11 13.17 4.55
C ALA A 265 -14.12 14.25 5.66
N LYS A 266 -14.86 14.03 6.76
CA LYS A 266 -14.85 14.92 7.92
C LYS A 266 -13.46 15.00 8.57
N GLN A 267 -12.78 13.86 8.76
CA GLN A 267 -11.43 13.84 9.33
C GLN A 267 -10.39 14.48 8.40
N ALA A 268 -10.50 14.23 7.10
CA ALA A 268 -9.67 14.89 6.09
C ALA A 268 -9.83 16.41 6.13
N ARG A 269 -11.07 16.91 6.31
CA ARG A 269 -11.32 18.36 6.44
C ARG A 269 -10.63 18.97 7.65
N GLU A 270 -10.72 18.31 8.81
CA GLU A 270 -10.02 18.79 10.02
C GLU A 270 -8.50 18.77 9.82
N ARG A 271 -7.98 17.71 9.21
CA ARG A 271 -6.55 17.60 8.91
C ARG A 271 -6.08 18.70 7.95
N LEU A 272 -6.84 18.95 6.89
CA LEU A 272 -6.57 19.99 5.91
C LEU A 272 -6.43 21.37 6.58
N ARG A 273 -7.39 21.73 7.45
CA ARG A 273 -7.37 22.99 8.20
C ARG A 273 -6.11 23.13 9.07
N LEU A 274 -5.68 22.04 9.71
CA LEU A 274 -4.47 22.03 10.51
C LEU A 274 -3.22 22.23 9.64
N GLU A 275 -3.16 21.60 8.47
CA GLU A 275 -2.02 21.73 7.57
C GLU A 275 -1.92 23.13 6.94
N GLU A 276 -3.03 23.73 6.53
CA GLU A 276 -3.06 25.12 6.07
C GLU A 276 -2.50 26.06 7.13
N GLN A 277 -2.85 25.84 8.40
CA GLN A 277 -2.34 26.62 9.53
C GLN A 277 -0.85 26.35 9.80
N MET A 278 -0.41 25.09 9.78
CA MET A 278 0.98 24.71 10.07
C MET A 278 1.96 25.18 8.99
N LEU A 279 1.53 25.20 7.73
CA LEU A 279 2.36 25.54 6.58
C LEU A 279 2.19 27.01 6.15
N GLU A 280 1.28 27.75 6.80
CA GLU A 280 0.86 29.10 6.37
C GLU A 280 0.52 29.15 4.88
N ALA A 281 -0.06 28.05 4.38
CA ALA A 281 -0.33 27.82 2.97
C ALA A 281 -1.82 27.89 2.67
N LYS A 282 -2.17 28.31 1.46
CA LYS A 282 -3.55 28.24 0.96
C LYS A 282 -3.88 26.83 0.52
N LEU A 283 -5.17 26.51 0.51
CA LEU A 283 -5.72 25.31 -0.09
C LEU A 283 -5.10 25.02 -1.47
N SER A 284 -4.64 23.79 -1.66
CA SER A 284 -4.17 23.25 -2.93
C SER A 284 -4.64 21.81 -3.07
N TYR A 285 -4.63 21.28 -4.30
CA TYR A 285 -4.90 19.86 -4.54
C TYR A 285 -3.89 18.96 -3.79
N TRP A 286 -2.68 19.46 -3.56
CA TRP A 286 -1.65 18.76 -2.79
C TRP A 286 -2.04 18.59 -1.32
N LEU A 287 -2.46 19.66 -0.65
CA LEU A 287 -2.91 19.59 0.74
C LEU A 287 -4.19 18.75 0.87
N LEU A 288 -5.09 18.87 -0.11
CA LEU A 288 -6.33 18.09 -0.15
C LEU A 288 -6.05 16.58 -0.26
N TYR A 289 -5.19 16.17 -1.19
CA TYR A 289 -4.79 14.77 -1.34
C TYR A 289 -4.14 14.24 -0.06
N ASN A 290 -3.19 14.98 0.50
CA ASN A 290 -2.48 14.57 1.71
C ASN A 290 -3.41 14.43 2.93
N ALA A 291 -4.36 15.36 3.09
CA ALA A 291 -5.31 15.29 4.20
C ALA A 291 -6.25 14.07 4.08
N VAL A 292 -6.68 13.72 2.86
CA VAL A 292 -7.49 12.52 2.60
C VAL A 292 -6.66 11.26 2.81
N ASN A 293 -5.45 11.20 2.30
CA ASN A 293 -4.54 10.08 2.50
C ASN A 293 -4.24 9.88 4.01
N TYR A 294 -3.97 10.95 4.75
CA TYR A 294 -3.82 10.91 6.20
C TYR A 294 -5.04 10.27 6.88
N ALA A 295 -6.25 10.75 6.56
CA ALA A 295 -7.48 10.19 7.12
C ALA A 295 -7.66 8.71 6.74
N LEU A 296 -7.37 8.34 5.49
CA LEU A 296 -7.44 6.95 5.04
C LEU A 296 -6.51 6.02 5.83
N PHE A 297 -5.39 6.47 6.38
CA PHE A 297 -4.42 5.60 7.06
C PHE A 297 -4.32 5.79 8.57
N THR A 298 -5.04 6.76 9.15
CA THR A 298 -5.06 7.00 10.61
C THR A 298 -6.44 6.82 11.23
N ALA A 299 -7.50 6.97 10.44
CA ALA A 299 -8.86 6.85 10.96
C ALA A 299 -9.21 5.42 11.38
N ARG A 300 -9.93 5.33 12.50
CA ARG A 300 -10.74 4.15 12.85
C ARG A 300 -11.77 3.89 11.74
N SER A 301 -11.67 2.73 11.11
CA SER A 301 -12.59 2.30 10.05
C SER A 301 -12.64 0.77 9.94
N SER A 302 -13.69 0.26 9.29
CA SER A 302 -13.84 -1.16 8.92
C SER A 302 -13.02 -1.56 7.69
N LEU A 303 -12.39 -0.60 7.02
CA LEU A 303 -11.59 -0.82 5.82
C LEU A 303 -10.26 -1.50 6.14
N THR A 304 -9.91 -2.52 5.36
CA THR A 304 -8.57 -3.12 5.34
C THR A 304 -7.54 -2.12 4.80
N PHE A 305 -6.25 -2.38 5.00
CA PHE A 305 -5.22 -1.53 4.35
C PHE A 305 -5.31 -1.59 2.82
N ASN A 306 -5.63 -2.75 2.26
CA ASN A 306 -5.84 -2.89 0.82
C ASN A 306 -6.99 -2.01 0.31
N ASP A 307 -8.12 -2.00 1.03
CA ASP A 307 -9.25 -1.14 0.66
C ASP A 307 -8.89 0.35 0.77
N ARG A 308 -8.10 0.72 1.78
CA ARG A 308 -7.61 2.10 1.96
C ARG A 308 -6.71 2.51 0.79
N TYR A 309 -5.80 1.65 0.33
CA TYR A 309 -4.98 1.93 -0.87
C TYR A 309 -5.80 2.03 -2.15
N ARG A 310 -6.80 1.17 -2.35
CA ARG A 310 -7.72 1.28 -3.51
C ARG A 310 -8.53 2.57 -3.50
N LEU A 311 -8.91 3.05 -2.33
CA LEU A 311 -9.57 4.35 -2.19
C LEU A 311 -8.59 5.50 -2.44
N ASP A 312 -7.35 5.39 -1.95
CA ASP A 312 -6.30 6.37 -2.18
C ASP A 312 -5.99 6.54 -3.67
N GLU A 313 -5.84 5.45 -4.42
CA GLU A 313 -5.67 5.46 -5.88
C GLU A 313 -6.83 6.18 -6.58
N ARG A 314 -8.07 5.85 -6.22
CA ARG A 314 -9.26 6.50 -6.79
C ARG A 314 -9.33 7.99 -6.47
N VAL A 315 -9.00 8.38 -5.24
CA VAL A 315 -8.94 9.78 -4.83
C VAL A 315 -7.87 10.50 -5.64
N PHE A 316 -6.67 9.94 -5.75
CA PHE A 316 -5.59 10.52 -6.52
C PHE A 316 -5.99 10.81 -7.97
N HIS A 317 -6.56 9.82 -8.67
CA HIS A 317 -7.01 10.00 -10.05
C HIS A 317 -8.16 10.99 -10.18
N GLN A 318 -9.09 11.01 -9.22
CA GLN A 318 -10.18 11.98 -9.22
C GLN A 318 -9.66 13.41 -9.07
N LEU A 319 -8.79 13.65 -8.08
CA LEU A 319 -8.15 14.95 -7.87
C LEU A 319 -7.31 15.36 -9.07
N ALA A 320 -6.62 14.40 -9.71
CA ALA A 320 -5.90 14.67 -10.95
C ALA A 320 -6.84 15.15 -12.06
N ALA A 321 -7.93 14.43 -12.30
CA ALA A 321 -8.93 14.83 -13.29
C ALA A 321 -9.52 16.23 -13.00
N HIS A 322 -9.75 16.60 -11.75
CA HIS A 322 -10.20 17.96 -11.41
C HIS A 322 -9.11 19.01 -11.61
N SER A 323 -7.84 18.69 -11.31
CA SER A 323 -6.73 19.65 -11.39
C SER A 323 -6.23 19.95 -12.80
N PHE A 324 -6.45 19.05 -13.77
CA PHE A 324 -6.01 19.21 -15.17
C PHE A 324 -7.11 19.81 -16.08
N ASN A 325 -8.34 19.94 -15.59
CA ASN A 325 -9.47 20.55 -16.30
C ASN A 325 -9.65 22.02 -15.88
#